data_AF-A0AAD4CZV3-F1
#
_entry.id   AF-A0AAD4CZV3-F1
#
_cell.length_a   1.000
_cell.length_b   1.000
_cell.length_c   1.000
_cell.angle_alpha   90.00
_cell.angle_beta   90.00
_cell.angle_gamma   90.00
#
_symmetry.space_group_name_H-M   'P 1'
#
loop_
_entity.id
_entity.type
_entity.pdbx_description
1 polymer ?
#
loop_
_entity_poly.entity_id
_entity_poly.type
_entity_poly.pdbx_seq_one_letter_code
_entity_poly.pdbx_strand_id
1 'polypeptide(L)'
;LAKVQESSAGDFTDIESQASVTQQDLANYLCDVEGLEGLELRQLESFLKTSEEGNLLGNLYRMTTSDGHVKWVCRDHYRASYQEKHTQELRDVVNLRRGEFDEQLGRITITLESSFAATEFYNAVKQAKGVLELNVNLNWSCVKGDFEALRNVFKSGVSILRLCLQDFKPSILQSISSQYEALFRIGELPHMKLLHVVLPENTVKLPNFKSKRPSLLCKLSVNLNSVSLGEKENRVLAETLKTNSTLTSLNLRDSKIGDNGARALAEALMANSTLTTLDLNTNLIGDNGAKTLAEALKTNSTLTTL
;
A
#
# COMPACT_ATOMS: atom_id res chain seq x y z
N LEU A 1 40.57 -0.41 56.18
CA LEU A 1 39.34 -0.31 56.98
C LEU A 1 38.19 -0.46 55.99
N ALA A 2 37.81 -1.70 55.63
CA ALA A 2 36.71 -2.47 56.25
C ALA A 2 35.35 -1.84 55.91
N LYS A 3 34.33 -2.50 55.36
CA LYS A 3 33.94 -3.92 55.46
C LYS A 3 32.87 -4.26 54.38
N VAL A 4 32.91 -5.50 53.93
CA VAL A 4 31.83 -6.28 53.28
C VAL A 4 30.76 -6.65 54.31
N GLN A 5 29.49 -6.77 53.91
CA GLN A 5 28.59 -7.80 54.45
C GLN A 5 27.39 -8.12 53.52
N GLU A 6 27.24 -9.42 53.27
CA GLU A 6 26.22 -10.13 52.48
C GLU A 6 24.97 -10.55 53.30
N SER A 7 23.98 -11.06 52.56
CA SER A 7 22.93 -12.05 52.92
C SER A 7 21.65 -11.48 53.59
N SER A 8 20.43 -11.89 53.20
CA SER A 8 19.93 -13.27 53.21
C SER A 8 18.95 -13.65 52.09
N ALA A 9 18.97 -14.96 51.79
CA ALA A 9 18.06 -15.71 50.92
C ALA A 9 16.64 -15.90 51.51
N GLY A 10 15.68 -16.15 50.60
CA GLY A 10 14.36 -16.72 50.88
C GLY A 10 13.82 -17.33 49.58
N ASP A 11 13.47 -18.61 49.61
CA ASP A 11 13.33 -19.53 48.48
C ASP A 11 11.88 -20.07 48.36
N PHE A 12 11.52 -20.46 47.12
CA PHE A 12 10.37 -21.27 46.63
C PHE A 12 8.89 -20.88 46.90
N THR A 13 8.11 -20.61 45.83
CA THR A 13 7.24 -21.58 45.10
C THR A 13 6.25 -20.87 44.13
N ASP A 14 6.22 -21.37 42.89
CA ASP A 14 5.19 -21.41 41.83
C ASP A 14 3.86 -20.63 41.95
N ILE A 15 3.44 -20.02 40.82
CA ILE A 15 2.30 -20.45 39.98
C ILE A 15 2.33 -19.65 38.65
N GLU A 16 2.50 -20.38 37.54
CA GLU A 16 2.14 -19.93 36.19
C GLU A 16 0.61 -19.75 36.06
N SER A 17 0.17 -18.79 35.24
CA SER A 17 -0.96 -19.05 34.33
C SER A 17 -0.79 -18.27 33.01
N GLN A 18 -0.12 -18.97 32.09
CA GLN A 18 -0.22 -18.97 30.64
C GLN A 18 -1.32 -18.11 29.99
N ALA A 19 -0.91 -17.20 29.10
CA ALA A 19 -1.65 -16.97 27.85
C ALA A 19 -1.00 -17.88 26.80
N SER A 20 -1.61 -19.05 26.59
CA SER A 20 -1.18 -20.03 25.61
C SER A 20 -1.34 -19.45 24.20
N VAL A 21 -0.23 -19.06 23.58
CA VAL A 21 -0.16 -18.87 22.12
C VAL A 21 -0.48 -20.23 21.51
N THR A 22 -1.58 -20.31 20.77
CA THR A 22 -2.02 -21.59 20.22
C THR A 22 -1.04 -22.06 19.14
N GLN A 23 -0.94 -23.37 18.91
CA GLN A 23 -0.16 -23.91 17.78
C GLN A 23 -0.58 -23.31 16.42
N GLN A 24 -1.83 -22.82 16.32
CA GLN A 24 -2.36 -22.11 15.17
C GLN A 24 -1.74 -20.70 15.00
N ASP A 25 -1.46 -20.00 16.11
CA ASP A 25 -0.85 -18.66 16.12
C ASP A 25 0.64 -18.72 15.76
N LEU A 26 1.33 -19.80 16.15
CA LEU A 26 2.71 -20.09 15.76
C LEU A 26 2.83 -20.54 14.31
N ALA A 27 1.88 -21.35 13.82
CA ALA A 27 1.83 -21.79 12.42
C ALA A 27 1.58 -20.63 11.43
N ASN A 28 0.79 -19.62 11.84
CA ASN A 28 0.51 -18.44 11.02
C ASN A 28 1.68 -17.45 10.93
N TYR A 29 2.69 -17.55 11.80
CA TYR A 29 3.89 -16.70 11.79
C TYR A 29 5.01 -17.23 10.88
N LEU A 30 4.80 -18.39 10.23
CA LEU A 30 5.85 -19.18 9.57
C LEU A 30 5.70 -19.33 8.05
N CYS A 31 4.75 -18.65 7.40
CA CYS A 31 4.56 -18.84 5.95
C CYS A 31 5.58 -18.14 5.03
N ASP A 32 6.32 -17.13 5.48
CA ASP A 32 7.08 -16.27 4.54
C ASP A 32 8.59 -16.20 4.85
N VAL A 33 9.29 -17.32 4.61
CA VAL A 33 10.76 -17.40 4.66
C VAL A 33 11.29 -18.22 3.47
N GLU A 34 11.45 -17.57 2.31
CA GLU A 34 12.24 -18.10 1.20
C GLU A 34 13.69 -17.63 1.37
N GLY A 35 14.64 -18.56 1.44
CA GLY A 35 16.08 -18.29 1.62
C GLY A 35 16.90 -19.53 1.95
N LEU A 36 16.21 -20.55 2.46
CA LEU A 36 16.47 -21.97 2.34
C LEU A 36 15.17 -22.51 1.70
N GLU A 37 15.20 -23.21 0.57
CA GLU A 37 13.95 -23.62 -0.09
C GLU A 37 13.11 -24.45 0.88
N GLY A 38 11.78 -24.29 0.83
CA GLY A 38 10.84 -24.71 1.90
C GLY A 38 10.94 -26.16 2.39
N LEU A 39 11.63 -27.06 1.68
CA LEU A 39 11.97 -28.40 2.15
C LEU A 39 13.05 -28.41 3.25
N GLU A 40 14.11 -27.62 3.12
CA GLU A 40 15.24 -27.61 4.05
C GLU A 40 14.86 -26.96 5.39
N LEU A 41 14.03 -25.90 5.36
CA LEU A 41 13.50 -25.28 6.58
C LEU A 41 12.45 -26.13 7.28
N ARG A 42 11.60 -26.86 6.54
CA ARG A 42 10.65 -27.80 7.15
C ARG A 42 11.35 -29.02 7.71
N GLN A 43 12.39 -29.51 7.04
CA GLN A 43 13.25 -30.57 7.56
C GLN A 43 14.00 -30.09 8.81
N LEU A 44 14.51 -28.86 8.80
CA LEU A 44 15.13 -28.20 9.94
C LEU A 44 14.18 -28.07 11.14
N GLU A 45 12.96 -27.59 10.89
CA GLU A 45 11.93 -27.42 11.91
C GLU A 45 11.46 -28.77 12.47
N SER A 46 11.27 -29.77 11.60
CA SER A 46 10.92 -31.14 11.97
C SER A 46 12.04 -31.82 12.75
N PHE A 47 13.30 -31.62 12.34
CA PHE A 47 14.48 -32.14 13.02
C PHE A 47 14.60 -31.55 14.43
N LEU A 48 14.38 -30.25 14.60
CA LEU A 48 14.40 -29.58 15.90
C LEU A 48 13.24 -29.98 16.82
N LYS A 49 12.05 -30.26 16.26
CA LYS A 49 10.91 -30.79 17.01
C LYS A 49 11.09 -32.25 17.42
N THR A 50 11.83 -33.03 16.63
CA THR A 50 12.07 -34.46 16.91
C THR A 50 13.34 -34.73 17.71
N SER A 51 14.30 -33.79 17.77
CA SER A 51 15.60 -34.07 18.36
C SER A 51 15.69 -33.98 19.88
N GLU A 52 14.95 -33.12 20.60
CA GLU A 52 15.17 -33.00 22.06
C GLU A 52 13.92 -32.61 22.88
N GLU A 53 13.29 -33.61 23.49
CA GLU A 53 12.37 -33.50 24.65
C GLU A 53 13.09 -33.05 25.95
N GLY A 54 14.17 -32.25 25.86
CA GLY A 54 14.95 -31.93 27.06
C GLY A 54 16.02 -30.85 27.00
N ASN A 55 16.31 -30.22 25.86
CA ASN A 55 17.27 -29.11 25.83
C ASN A 55 16.88 -28.10 24.74
N LEU A 56 16.16 -27.05 25.15
CA LEU A 56 15.96 -25.86 24.32
C LEU A 56 17.31 -25.14 24.11
N LEU A 57 18.04 -25.49 23.06
CA LEU A 57 19.07 -24.62 22.48
C LEU A 57 18.36 -23.42 21.84
N GLY A 58 17.94 -22.50 22.69
CA GLY A 58 16.86 -21.52 22.50
C GLY A 58 17.03 -20.47 21.41
N ASN A 59 17.93 -20.62 20.43
CA ASN A 59 18.01 -19.85 19.17
C ASN A 59 19.20 -20.24 18.27
N LEU A 60 19.99 -21.26 18.62
CA LEU A 60 21.22 -21.66 17.91
C LEU A 60 21.05 -23.01 17.22
N TYR A 61 21.35 -23.08 15.92
CA TYR A 61 21.25 -24.29 15.12
C TYR A 61 22.62 -24.79 14.66
N ARG A 62 22.85 -26.11 14.76
CA ARG A 62 24.07 -26.77 14.28
C ARG A 62 23.87 -27.29 12.86
N MET A 63 24.64 -26.80 11.90
CA MET A 63 24.70 -27.34 10.53
C MET A 63 26.07 -27.95 10.26
N THR A 64 26.11 -29.02 9.47
CA THR A 64 27.35 -29.61 8.98
C THR A 64 27.46 -29.33 7.48
N THR A 65 28.54 -28.69 7.04
CA THR A 65 28.75 -28.43 5.60
C THR A 65 29.01 -29.73 4.84
N SER A 66 28.92 -29.69 3.51
CA SER A 66 29.29 -30.79 2.61
C SER A 66 30.68 -31.36 2.88
N ASP A 67 31.57 -30.53 3.44
CA ASP A 67 32.97 -30.85 3.70
C ASP A 67 33.19 -31.33 5.15
N GLY A 68 32.12 -31.58 5.90
CA GLY A 68 32.17 -32.12 7.26
C GLY A 68 32.39 -31.08 8.38
N HIS A 69 32.46 -29.79 8.06
CA HIS A 69 32.65 -28.75 9.07
C HIS A 69 31.34 -28.43 9.79
N VAL A 70 31.41 -28.31 11.11
CA VAL A 70 30.26 -27.93 11.94
C VAL A 70 30.21 -26.41 12.11
N LYS A 71 29.07 -25.80 11.79
CA LYS A 71 28.78 -24.38 12.02
C LYS A 71 27.56 -24.24 12.93
N TRP A 72 27.59 -23.23 13.80
CA TRP A 72 26.44 -22.83 14.62
C TRP A 72 25.88 -21.53 14.09
N VAL A 73 24.58 -21.50 13.80
CA VAL A 73 23.87 -20.35 13.24
C VAL A 73 22.79 -19.92 14.21
N CYS A 74 22.89 -18.69 14.70
CA CYS A 74 21.80 -18.07 15.46
C CYS A 74 20.67 -17.75 14.48
N ARG A 75 19.49 -18.31 14.73
CA ARG A 75 18.29 -18.11 13.89
C ARG A 75 17.93 -16.63 13.78
N ASP A 76 18.03 -15.90 14.88
CA ASP A 76 17.64 -14.49 14.93
C ASP A 76 18.67 -13.61 14.23
N HIS A 77 19.97 -13.90 14.42
CA HIS A 77 21.03 -13.21 13.68
C HIS A 77 20.94 -13.52 12.18
N TYR A 78 20.76 -14.78 11.79
CA TYR A 78 20.58 -15.15 10.38
C TYR A 78 19.39 -14.44 9.75
N ARG A 79 18.24 -14.39 10.45
CA ARG A 79 17.06 -13.63 10.01
C ARG A 79 17.38 -12.14 9.88
N ALA A 80 18.09 -11.54 10.83
CA ALA A 80 18.49 -10.14 10.78
C ALA A 80 19.42 -9.85 9.60
N SER A 81 20.47 -10.66 9.39
CA SER A 81 21.39 -10.52 8.26
C SER A 81 20.71 -10.77 6.90
N TYR A 82 19.75 -11.70 6.85
CA TYR A 82 19.00 -11.99 5.64
C TYR A 82 18.02 -10.85 5.29
N GLN A 83 17.34 -10.31 6.29
CA GLN A 83 16.49 -9.12 6.12
C GLN A 83 17.32 -7.91 5.72
N GLU A 84 18.51 -7.73 6.31
CA GLU A 84 19.44 -6.66 5.94
C GLU A 84 19.88 -6.81 4.48
N LYS A 85 20.13 -8.04 4.01
CA LYS A 85 20.49 -8.29 2.60
C LYS A 85 19.39 -7.84 1.64
N HIS A 86 18.14 -8.24 1.87
CA HIS A 86 17.01 -7.85 1.01
C HIS A 86 16.69 -6.37 1.09
N THR A 87 16.84 -5.78 2.28
CA THR A 87 16.71 -4.33 2.48
C THR A 87 17.82 -3.60 1.72
N GLN A 88 19.04 -4.11 1.72
CA GLN A 88 20.16 -3.55 0.95
C GLN A 88 19.93 -3.70 -0.56
N GLU A 89 19.48 -4.85 -1.04
CA GLU A 89 19.11 -5.04 -2.46
C GLU A 89 18.01 -4.05 -2.88
N LEU A 90 17.00 -3.84 -2.03
CA LEU A 90 15.98 -2.82 -2.26
C LEU A 90 16.58 -1.40 -2.28
N ARG A 91 17.46 -1.05 -1.32
CA ARG A 91 18.16 0.25 -1.31
C ARG A 91 18.91 0.46 -2.62
N ASP A 92 19.64 -0.53 -3.09
CA ASP A 92 20.44 -0.45 -4.31
C ASP A 92 19.55 -0.20 -5.53
N VAL A 93 18.44 -0.94 -5.65
CA VAL A 93 17.46 -0.79 -6.74
C VAL A 93 16.80 0.59 -6.72
N VAL A 94 16.46 1.11 -5.53
CA VAL A 94 15.88 2.46 -5.35
C VAL A 94 16.91 3.54 -5.70
N ASN A 95 18.13 3.44 -5.19
CA ASN A 95 19.22 4.40 -5.43
C ASN A 95 19.61 4.46 -6.92
N LEU A 96 19.67 3.30 -7.59
CA LEU A 96 19.95 3.21 -9.03
C LEU A 96 18.97 4.04 -9.87
N ARG A 97 17.71 4.11 -9.42
CA ARG A 97 16.62 4.83 -10.07
C ARG A 97 16.40 6.24 -9.47
N ARG A 98 17.34 6.72 -8.65
CA ARG A 98 17.28 8.01 -7.97
C ARG A 98 15.98 8.20 -7.15
N GLY A 99 15.45 7.10 -6.61
CA GLY A 99 14.37 7.14 -5.65
C GLY A 99 14.87 7.41 -4.23
N GLU A 100 13.93 7.58 -3.32
CA GLU A 100 14.17 7.79 -1.90
C GLU A 100 13.53 6.65 -1.11
N PHE A 101 14.26 6.08 -0.15
CA PHE A 101 13.73 5.10 0.78
C PHE A 101 13.96 5.58 2.22
N ASP A 102 12.88 5.95 2.89
CA ASP A 102 12.86 6.23 4.32
C ASP A 102 12.51 4.93 5.05
N GLU A 103 13.54 4.28 5.58
CA GLU A 103 13.41 3.01 6.32
C GLU A 103 12.71 3.17 7.66
N GLN A 104 12.79 4.34 8.31
CA GLN A 104 12.13 4.56 9.59
C GLN A 104 10.61 4.61 9.42
N LEU A 105 10.16 5.22 8.31
CA LEU A 105 8.74 5.29 7.96
C LEU A 105 8.28 4.11 7.10
N GLY A 106 9.20 3.30 6.57
CA GLY A 106 8.89 2.27 5.59
C GLY A 106 8.32 2.85 4.29
N ARG A 107 8.77 4.05 3.90
CA ARG A 107 8.23 4.81 2.77
C ARG A 107 9.22 4.87 1.62
N ILE A 108 8.78 4.48 0.43
CA ILE A 108 9.57 4.62 -0.80
C ILE A 108 8.93 5.63 -1.72
N THR A 109 9.73 6.53 -2.29
CA THR A 109 9.33 7.41 -3.40
C THR A 109 10.21 7.13 -4.60
N ILE A 110 9.62 6.73 -5.73
CA ILE A 110 10.37 6.33 -6.92
C ILE A 110 9.67 6.70 -8.22
N THR A 111 10.45 7.08 -9.23
CA THR A 111 9.98 7.21 -10.61
C THR A 111 10.51 6.04 -11.42
N LEU A 112 9.62 5.38 -12.16
CA LEU A 112 9.90 4.21 -12.98
C LEU A 112 9.61 4.58 -14.44
N GLU A 113 10.59 4.35 -15.31
CA GLU A 113 10.53 4.79 -16.72
C GLU A 113 10.11 3.67 -17.69
N SER A 114 9.99 2.42 -17.21
CA SER A 114 9.57 1.29 -18.04
C SER A 114 9.00 0.14 -17.21
N SER A 115 8.21 -0.72 -17.88
CA SER A 115 7.71 -1.98 -17.31
C SER A 115 8.82 -2.92 -16.82
N PHE A 116 9.96 -2.95 -17.53
CA PHE A 116 11.14 -3.72 -17.11
C PHE A 116 11.71 -3.18 -15.80
N ALA A 117 11.95 -1.86 -15.74
CA ALA A 117 12.47 -1.21 -14.54
C ALA A 117 11.53 -1.39 -13.33
N ALA A 118 10.22 -1.41 -13.58
CA ALA A 118 9.20 -1.65 -12.57
C ALA A 118 9.21 -3.08 -12.05
N THR A 119 9.39 -4.07 -12.92
CA THR A 119 9.40 -5.48 -12.52
C THR A 119 10.55 -5.80 -11.57
N GLU A 120 11.75 -5.31 -11.85
CA GLU A 120 12.90 -5.45 -10.96
C GLU A 120 12.63 -4.81 -9.58
N PHE A 121 12.10 -3.58 -9.58
CA PHE A 121 11.71 -2.88 -8.35
C PHE A 121 10.65 -3.63 -7.56
N TYR A 122 9.59 -4.09 -8.21
CA TYR A 122 8.52 -4.86 -7.59
C TYR A 122 9.02 -6.17 -6.98
N ASN A 123 10.00 -6.82 -7.59
CA ASN A 123 10.60 -8.04 -7.03
C ASN A 123 11.48 -7.76 -5.82
N ALA A 124 12.19 -6.62 -5.79
CA ALA A 124 12.94 -6.19 -4.61
C ALA A 124 11.99 -5.86 -3.44
N VAL A 125 10.91 -5.12 -3.69
CA VAL A 125 9.91 -4.77 -2.66
C VAL A 125 9.19 -5.99 -2.09
N LYS A 126 8.99 -7.05 -2.89
CA LYS A 126 8.39 -8.31 -2.40
C LYS A 126 9.27 -9.03 -1.39
N GLN A 127 10.59 -8.93 -1.56
CA GLN A 127 11.57 -9.64 -0.73
C GLN A 127 11.95 -8.85 0.53
N ALA A 128 11.92 -7.51 0.43
CA ALA A 128 12.16 -6.62 1.56
C ALA A 128 10.97 -6.62 2.53
N LYS A 129 11.26 -6.66 3.83
CA LYS A 129 10.26 -6.44 4.90
C LYS A 129 10.27 -4.97 5.31
N GLY A 130 9.15 -4.48 5.83
CA GLY A 130 9.07 -3.13 6.43
C GLY A 130 8.65 -2.00 5.47
N VAL A 131 8.33 -2.30 4.21
CA VAL A 131 7.74 -1.30 3.31
C VAL A 131 6.25 -1.17 3.59
N LEU A 132 5.83 0.01 4.06
CA LEU A 132 4.46 0.33 4.45
C LEU A 132 3.77 1.25 3.43
N GLU A 133 4.52 2.20 2.86
CA GLU A 133 4.04 3.22 1.92
C GLU A 133 4.87 3.21 0.63
N LEU A 134 4.19 3.10 -0.51
CA LEU A 134 4.78 3.18 -1.84
C LEU A 134 4.25 4.41 -2.58
N ASN A 135 5.14 5.34 -2.90
CA ASN A 135 4.89 6.49 -3.76
C ASN A 135 5.57 6.25 -5.10
N VAL A 136 4.81 5.81 -6.10
CA VAL A 136 5.34 5.35 -7.38
C VAL A 136 4.84 6.25 -8.49
N ASN A 137 5.75 6.82 -9.27
CA ASN A 137 5.46 7.54 -10.50
C ASN A 137 5.79 6.63 -11.70
N LEU A 138 4.78 6.25 -12.49
CA LEU A 138 4.95 5.44 -13.69
C LEU A 138 5.01 6.36 -14.91
N ASN A 139 6.17 6.40 -15.56
CA ASN A 139 6.45 7.21 -16.74
C ASN A 139 6.56 6.35 -18.01
N TRP A 140 5.53 5.54 -18.29
CA TRP A 140 5.37 4.84 -19.56
C TRP A 140 3.89 4.52 -19.81
N SER A 141 3.58 4.09 -21.04
CA SER A 141 2.24 3.63 -21.42
C SER A 141 1.91 2.30 -20.73
N CYS A 142 1.35 2.37 -19.51
CA CYS A 142 1.04 1.21 -18.69
C CYS A 142 -0.07 0.35 -19.32
N VAL A 143 0.14 -0.95 -19.40
CA VAL A 143 -0.87 -1.93 -19.80
C VAL A 143 -1.43 -2.66 -18.59
N LYS A 144 -2.53 -3.41 -18.77
CA LYS A 144 -3.16 -4.20 -17.69
C LYS A 144 -2.14 -5.07 -16.91
N GLY A 145 -1.18 -5.67 -17.62
CA GLY A 145 -0.11 -6.49 -17.02
C GLY A 145 0.78 -5.74 -16.03
N ASP A 146 1.03 -4.44 -16.25
CA ASP A 146 1.84 -3.62 -15.34
C ASP A 146 1.14 -3.43 -13.99
N PHE A 147 -0.18 -3.24 -14.02
CA PHE A 147 -1.00 -3.11 -12.81
C PHE A 147 -1.18 -4.45 -12.09
N GLU A 148 -1.24 -5.57 -12.81
CA GLU A 148 -1.23 -6.90 -12.22
C GLU A 148 0.12 -7.22 -11.55
N ALA A 149 1.24 -6.81 -12.16
CA ALA A 149 2.57 -6.91 -11.56
C ALA A 149 2.68 -6.06 -10.28
N LEU A 150 2.19 -4.81 -10.33
CA LEU A 150 2.12 -3.92 -9.17
C LEU A 150 1.24 -4.52 -8.06
N ARG A 151 0.08 -5.09 -8.40
CA ARG A 151 -0.81 -5.76 -7.43
C ARG A 151 -0.10 -6.88 -6.68
N ASN A 152 0.77 -7.65 -7.35
CA ASN A 152 1.50 -8.73 -6.70
C ASN A 152 2.50 -8.24 -5.65
N VAL A 153 2.88 -6.95 -5.65
CA VAL A 153 3.71 -6.34 -4.61
C VAL A 153 2.95 -6.26 -3.29
N PHE A 154 1.66 -5.96 -3.30
CA PHE A 154 0.84 -5.76 -2.09
C PHE A 154 0.60 -7.02 -1.25
N LYS A 155 1.16 -8.16 -1.65
CA LYS A 155 1.30 -9.32 -0.76
C LYS A 155 2.37 -9.10 0.32
N SER A 156 3.28 -8.14 0.16
CA SER A 156 4.44 -7.92 1.06
C SER A 156 4.17 -7.00 2.27
N GLY A 157 2.91 -6.66 2.56
CA GLY A 157 2.54 -5.85 3.74
C GLY A 157 2.42 -4.35 3.49
N VAL A 158 2.61 -3.89 2.25
CA VAL A 158 2.34 -2.50 1.85
C VAL A 158 0.85 -2.19 2.05
N SER A 159 0.55 -1.13 2.80
CA SER A 159 -0.83 -0.74 3.13
C SER A 159 -1.23 0.62 2.56
N ILE A 160 -0.27 1.39 2.04
CA ILE A 160 -0.49 2.70 1.43
C ILE A 160 0.18 2.72 0.06
N LEU A 161 -0.60 3.04 -0.98
CA LEU A 161 -0.09 3.27 -2.33
C LEU A 161 -0.51 4.66 -2.79
N ARG A 162 0.48 5.46 -3.19
CA ARG A 162 0.29 6.67 -4.00
C ARG A 162 0.88 6.41 -5.37
N LEU A 163 0.02 6.33 -6.37
CA LEU A 163 0.39 6.07 -7.74
C LEU A 163 0.20 7.33 -8.57
N CYS A 164 1.23 7.75 -9.30
CA CYS A 164 1.16 8.79 -10.30
C CYS A 164 1.36 8.20 -11.68
N LEU A 165 0.48 8.55 -12.62
CA LEU A 165 0.50 8.10 -14.00
C LEU A 165 0.77 9.31 -14.90
N GLN A 166 1.91 9.35 -15.58
CA GLN A 166 2.23 10.45 -16.50
C GLN A 166 1.54 10.32 -17.87
N ASP A 167 1.57 11.44 -18.60
CA ASP A 167 0.69 11.83 -19.68
C ASP A 167 0.48 10.77 -20.78
N PHE A 168 -0.79 10.41 -20.99
CA PHE A 168 -1.21 9.54 -22.07
C PHE A 168 -1.66 10.38 -23.26
N LYS A 169 -1.09 10.12 -24.44
CA LYS A 169 -1.86 10.29 -25.68
C LYS A 169 -2.79 9.08 -25.78
N PRO A 170 -4.13 9.23 -25.64
CA PRO A 170 -5.02 8.10 -25.79
C PRO A 170 -4.96 7.64 -27.25
N SER A 171 -4.18 6.59 -27.51
CA SER A 171 -4.32 5.80 -28.71
C SER A 171 -5.67 5.09 -28.62
N ILE A 172 -6.71 5.76 -29.11
CA ILE A 172 -7.96 5.17 -29.59
C ILE A 172 -8.72 4.37 -28.51
N LEU A 173 -9.73 5.02 -27.91
CA LEU A 173 -11.03 4.42 -27.54
C LEU A 173 -11.01 2.99 -26.94
N GLN A 174 -10.10 2.69 -26.01
CA GLN A 174 -10.37 1.65 -25.02
C GLN A 174 -10.93 2.31 -23.77
N SER A 175 -12.03 1.75 -23.26
CA SER A 175 -12.68 2.24 -22.06
C SER A 175 -11.66 2.31 -20.93
N ILE A 176 -11.29 3.54 -20.54
CA ILE A 176 -10.46 3.88 -19.36
C ILE A 176 -10.82 3.01 -18.14
N SER A 177 -12.10 2.63 -18.03
CA SER A 177 -12.62 1.76 -16.99
C SER A 177 -11.95 0.39 -16.90
N SER A 178 -11.65 -0.29 -18.02
CA SER A 178 -11.10 -1.66 -17.97
C SER A 178 -9.59 -1.68 -17.72
N GLN A 179 -8.87 -0.66 -18.19
CA GLN A 179 -7.42 -0.57 -18.03
C GLN A 179 -7.02 -0.39 -16.56
N TYR A 180 -7.79 0.42 -15.83
CA TYR A 180 -7.50 0.71 -14.43
C TYR A 180 -8.17 -0.25 -13.44
N GLU A 181 -9.09 -1.14 -13.86
CA GLU A 181 -9.72 -2.15 -12.97
C GLU A 181 -8.71 -2.90 -12.08
N ALA A 182 -7.53 -3.24 -12.64
CA ALA A 182 -6.48 -3.94 -11.92
C ALA A 182 -5.92 -3.14 -10.73
N LEU A 183 -5.85 -1.81 -10.83
CA LEU A 183 -5.47 -0.93 -9.71
C LEU A 183 -6.50 -0.98 -8.59
N PHE A 184 -7.78 -1.05 -8.92
CA PHE A 184 -8.83 -1.01 -7.90
C PHE A 184 -9.00 -2.36 -7.18
N ARG A 185 -8.58 -3.46 -7.80
CA ARG A 185 -8.38 -4.74 -7.10
C ARG A 185 -7.28 -4.69 -6.04
N ILE A 186 -6.41 -3.67 -6.06
CA ILE A 186 -5.45 -3.40 -4.98
C ILE A 186 -6.20 -2.76 -3.80
N GLY A 187 -7.13 -1.86 -4.06
CA GLY A 187 -7.94 -1.19 -3.03
C GLY A 187 -8.91 -2.13 -2.28
N GLU A 188 -9.23 -3.30 -2.84
CA GLU A 188 -10.03 -4.34 -2.19
C GLU A 188 -9.18 -5.33 -1.35
N LEU A 189 -7.87 -5.15 -1.27
CA LEU A 189 -7.02 -6.01 -0.44
C LEU A 189 -7.29 -5.72 1.05
N PRO A 190 -7.39 -6.76 1.90
CA PRO A 190 -7.84 -6.62 3.28
C PRO A 190 -6.93 -5.76 4.17
N HIS A 191 -5.66 -5.62 3.81
CA HIS A 191 -4.67 -4.83 4.54
C HIS A 191 -4.47 -3.43 3.97
N MET A 192 -5.16 -3.08 2.88
CA MET A 192 -4.99 -1.80 2.19
C MET A 192 -5.74 -0.69 2.93
N LYS A 193 -5.02 0.36 3.32
CA LYS A 193 -5.57 1.51 4.05
C LYS A 193 -5.87 2.68 3.13
N LEU A 194 -4.99 2.96 2.18
CA LEU A 194 -5.11 4.11 1.28
C LEU A 194 -4.58 3.80 -0.11
N LEU A 195 -5.42 4.04 -1.13
CA LEU A 195 -5.04 4.02 -2.54
C LEU A 195 -5.28 5.42 -3.11
N HIS A 196 -4.20 6.15 -3.33
CA HIS A 196 -4.22 7.45 -3.96
C HIS A 196 -3.72 7.31 -5.40
N VAL A 197 -4.53 7.70 -6.39
CA VAL A 197 -4.17 7.63 -7.80
C VAL A 197 -4.23 9.03 -8.40
N VAL A 198 -3.11 9.53 -8.90
CA VAL A 198 -3.04 10.72 -9.74
C VAL A 198 -3.22 10.26 -11.18
N LEU A 199 -4.33 10.66 -11.78
CA LEU A 199 -4.65 10.33 -13.17
C LEU A 199 -4.01 11.38 -14.11
N PRO A 200 -3.68 10.99 -15.35
CA PRO A 200 -3.12 11.90 -16.34
C PRO A 200 -4.16 12.95 -16.77
N GLU A 201 -3.67 14.10 -17.26
CA GLU A 201 -4.45 15.31 -17.54
C GLU A 201 -5.62 15.08 -18.52
N ASN A 202 -5.53 14.07 -19.38
CA ASN A 202 -6.58 13.76 -20.35
C ASN A 202 -7.76 12.93 -19.77
N THR A 203 -7.78 12.66 -18.46
CA THR A 203 -8.78 11.76 -17.84
C THR A 203 -9.97 12.54 -17.28
N VAL A 204 -11.04 12.65 -18.08
CA VAL A 204 -12.26 13.36 -17.68
C VAL A 204 -13.30 12.43 -17.03
N LYS A 205 -13.28 11.14 -17.37
CA LYS A 205 -14.20 10.15 -16.80
C LYS A 205 -13.59 9.53 -15.56
N LEU A 206 -14.18 9.81 -14.40
CA LEU A 206 -13.84 9.14 -13.16
C LEU A 206 -14.15 7.64 -13.29
N PRO A 207 -13.25 6.76 -12.88
CA PRO A 207 -13.55 5.36 -12.97
C PRO A 207 -14.53 5.00 -11.83
N ASN A 208 -15.64 4.35 -12.17
CA ASN A 208 -16.72 3.99 -11.25
C ASN A 208 -16.71 2.48 -11.01
N PHE A 209 -16.42 2.06 -9.78
CA PHE A 209 -16.31 0.65 -9.44
C PHE A 209 -17.57 0.17 -8.76
N LYS A 210 -17.98 -1.05 -9.10
CA LYS A 210 -18.95 -1.80 -8.32
C LYS A 210 -18.16 -2.74 -7.42
N SER A 211 -17.71 -2.24 -6.27
CA SER A 211 -16.98 -3.10 -5.33
C SER A 211 -17.90 -4.20 -4.83
N LYS A 212 -17.37 -5.43 -4.75
CA LYS A 212 -18.08 -6.56 -4.14
C LYS A 212 -18.02 -6.53 -2.61
N ARG A 213 -17.10 -5.74 -2.03
CA ARG A 213 -16.89 -5.61 -0.59
C ARG A 213 -16.64 -4.14 -0.21
N PRO A 214 -17.68 -3.30 -0.21
CA PRO A 214 -17.56 -1.86 0.07
C PRO A 214 -16.91 -1.55 1.43
N SER A 215 -17.10 -2.43 2.41
CA SER A 215 -16.54 -2.30 3.76
C SER A 215 -15.01 -2.47 3.84
N LEU A 216 -14.39 -3.04 2.79
CA LEU A 216 -12.94 -3.23 2.71
C LEU A 216 -12.27 -2.22 1.78
N LEU A 217 -13.05 -1.31 1.19
CA LEU A 217 -12.50 -0.35 0.23
C LEU A 217 -11.67 0.67 0.98
N CYS A 218 -10.36 0.69 0.71
CA CYS A 218 -9.46 1.70 1.22
C CYS A 218 -9.92 3.12 0.85
N LYS A 219 -9.42 4.15 1.53
CA LYS A 219 -9.67 5.54 1.08
C LYS A 219 -9.14 5.70 -0.34
N LEU A 220 -10.05 5.74 -1.32
CA LEU A 220 -9.74 5.98 -2.72
C LEU A 220 -9.73 7.48 -2.95
N SER A 221 -8.56 7.99 -3.33
CA SER A 221 -8.35 9.39 -3.68
C SER A 221 -7.91 9.50 -5.13
N VAL A 222 -8.60 10.34 -5.90
CA VAL A 222 -8.23 10.63 -7.29
C VAL A 222 -7.84 12.09 -7.41
N ASN A 223 -6.70 12.37 -8.05
CA ASN A 223 -6.28 13.72 -8.43
C ASN A 223 -6.29 13.85 -9.95
N LEU A 224 -6.93 14.90 -10.47
CA LEU A 224 -6.89 15.30 -11.87
C LEU A 224 -5.96 16.52 -11.97
N ASN A 225 -4.69 16.32 -12.34
CA ASN A 225 -3.72 17.43 -12.41
C ASN A 225 -4.18 18.50 -13.42
N SER A 226 -4.26 19.75 -12.97
CA SER A 226 -4.44 21.04 -13.69
C SER A 226 -4.97 20.98 -15.14
N VAL A 227 -6.08 20.27 -15.36
CA VAL A 227 -6.77 20.28 -16.64
C VAL A 227 -7.56 21.58 -16.71
N SER A 228 -7.45 22.33 -17.81
CA SER A 228 -8.45 23.35 -18.12
C SER A 228 -9.77 22.65 -18.46
N LEU A 229 -10.53 22.24 -17.45
CA LEU A 229 -11.79 21.54 -17.65
C LEU A 229 -12.78 22.52 -18.30
N GLY A 230 -13.01 22.34 -19.59
CA GLY A 230 -14.08 23.04 -20.29
C GLY A 230 -15.46 22.63 -19.75
N GLU A 231 -16.51 23.29 -20.22
CA GLU A 231 -17.87 23.00 -19.76
C GLU A 231 -18.30 21.56 -20.04
N LYS A 232 -17.83 20.96 -21.13
CA LYS A 232 -18.12 19.56 -21.48
C LYS A 232 -17.46 18.62 -20.50
N GLU A 233 -16.20 18.88 -20.16
CA GLU A 233 -15.42 18.06 -19.26
C GLU A 233 -15.99 18.10 -17.84
N ASN A 234 -16.36 19.29 -17.36
CA ASN A 234 -17.03 19.45 -16.07
C ASN A 234 -18.36 18.69 -15.98
N ARG A 235 -19.15 18.66 -17.06
CA ARG A 235 -20.41 17.88 -17.12
C ARG A 235 -20.14 16.38 -17.09
N VAL A 236 -19.15 15.90 -17.84
CA VAL A 236 -18.78 14.47 -17.83
C VAL A 236 -18.28 14.06 -16.45
N LEU A 237 -17.44 14.88 -15.81
CA LEU A 237 -16.96 14.67 -14.46
C LEU A 237 -18.12 14.57 -13.46
N ALA A 238 -19.05 15.53 -13.50
CA ALA A 238 -20.23 15.56 -12.66
C ALA A 238 -21.14 14.33 -12.84
N GLU A 239 -21.48 13.98 -14.08
CA GLU A 239 -22.30 12.78 -14.36
C GLU A 239 -21.63 11.49 -13.88
N THR A 240 -20.32 11.43 -14.03
CA THR A 240 -19.56 10.27 -13.57
C THR A 240 -19.49 10.21 -12.04
N LEU A 241 -19.32 11.36 -11.38
CA LEU A 241 -19.33 11.45 -9.91
C LEU A 241 -20.70 11.12 -9.33
N LYS A 242 -21.78 11.59 -9.97
CA LYS A 242 -23.18 11.33 -9.57
C LYS A 242 -23.49 9.85 -9.42
N THR A 243 -22.93 9.02 -10.31
CA THR A 243 -23.12 7.56 -10.30
C THR A 243 -21.99 6.82 -9.58
N ASN A 244 -20.93 7.50 -9.15
CA ASN A 244 -19.79 6.87 -8.51
C ASN A 244 -20.14 6.36 -7.12
N SER A 245 -19.90 5.07 -6.88
CA SER A 245 -20.23 4.41 -5.61
C SER A 245 -19.03 3.98 -4.78
N THR A 246 -17.83 4.49 -5.11
CA THR A 246 -16.57 4.02 -4.51
C THR A 246 -15.57 5.11 -4.20
N LEU A 247 -15.63 6.25 -4.88
CA LEU A 247 -14.72 7.35 -4.65
C LEU A 247 -15.05 8.03 -3.33
N THR A 248 -14.05 8.14 -2.45
CA THR A 248 -14.18 8.75 -1.11
C THR A 248 -13.53 10.13 -1.04
N SER A 249 -12.53 10.38 -1.87
CA SER A 249 -11.76 11.63 -1.91
C SER A 249 -11.49 12.03 -3.37
N LEU A 250 -11.75 13.28 -3.70
CA LEU A 250 -11.51 13.82 -5.05
C LEU A 250 -10.77 15.14 -4.93
N ASN A 251 -9.62 15.26 -5.60
CA ASN A 251 -8.85 16.50 -5.68
C ASN A 251 -9.01 17.10 -7.08
N LEU A 252 -9.58 18.31 -7.14
CA LEU A 252 -9.75 19.13 -8.34
C LEU A 252 -9.09 20.50 -8.16
N ARG A 253 -8.05 20.58 -7.33
CA ARG A 253 -7.30 21.81 -7.13
C ARG A 253 -6.74 22.31 -8.46
N ASP A 254 -6.81 23.61 -8.69
CA ASP A 254 -6.26 24.26 -9.90
C ASP A 254 -6.80 23.70 -11.24
N SER A 255 -8.06 23.24 -11.24
CA SER A 255 -8.72 22.65 -12.43
C SER A 255 -9.52 23.68 -13.27
N LYS A 256 -9.31 24.98 -13.03
CA LYS A 256 -10.01 26.11 -13.69
C LYS A 256 -11.54 25.99 -13.69
N ILE A 257 -12.11 25.40 -12.65
CA ILE A 257 -13.55 25.22 -12.50
C ILE A 257 -14.19 26.59 -12.24
N GLY A 258 -15.08 27.02 -13.14
CA GLY A 258 -15.91 28.23 -12.97
C GLY A 258 -17.31 27.92 -12.42
N ASP A 259 -18.18 28.94 -12.34
CA ASP A 259 -19.56 28.81 -11.83
C ASP A 259 -20.37 27.69 -12.49
N ASN A 260 -20.22 27.52 -13.81
CA ASN A 260 -20.90 26.44 -14.54
C ASN A 260 -20.42 25.05 -14.12
N GLY A 261 -19.12 24.89 -13.88
CA GLY A 261 -18.56 23.64 -13.38
C GLY A 261 -18.96 23.38 -11.93
N ALA A 262 -18.95 24.40 -11.08
CA ALA A 262 -19.43 24.32 -9.70
C ALA A 262 -20.90 23.89 -9.62
N ARG A 263 -21.77 24.41 -10.51
CA ARG A 263 -23.16 23.98 -10.63
C ARG A 263 -23.28 22.50 -11.01
N ALA A 264 -22.51 22.03 -11.99
CA ALA A 264 -22.52 20.61 -12.37
C ALA A 264 -22.06 19.72 -11.21
N LEU A 265 -21.01 20.12 -10.48
CA LEU A 265 -20.55 19.41 -9.29
C LEU A 265 -21.61 19.40 -8.18
N ALA A 266 -22.31 20.51 -7.95
CA ALA A 266 -23.39 20.59 -6.97
C ALA A 266 -24.52 19.59 -7.29
N GLU A 267 -24.94 19.49 -8.55
CA GLU A 267 -25.92 18.49 -9.00
C GLU A 267 -25.45 17.04 -8.76
N ALA A 268 -24.17 16.78 -8.98
CA ALA A 268 -23.57 15.47 -8.71
C ALA A 268 -23.52 15.15 -7.21
N LEU A 269 -23.13 16.13 -6.38
CA LEU A 269 -23.03 15.99 -4.93
C LEU A 269 -24.40 15.71 -4.28
N MET A 270 -25.49 16.29 -4.80
CA MET A 270 -26.83 15.98 -4.27
C MET A 270 -27.23 14.50 -4.41
N ALA A 271 -26.67 13.77 -5.38
CA ALA A 271 -26.96 12.35 -5.57
C ALA A 271 -25.84 11.42 -5.09
N ASN A 272 -24.60 11.90 -5.01
CA ASN A 272 -23.46 11.11 -4.55
C ASN A 272 -23.53 10.89 -3.04
N SER A 273 -23.36 9.63 -2.62
CA SER A 273 -23.44 9.21 -1.21
C SER A 273 -22.15 8.52 -0.71
N THR A 274 -21.03 8.71 -1.40
CA THR A 274 -19.75 8.05 -1.05
C THR A 274 -18.60 9.01 -0.88
N LEU A 275 -18.65 10.16 -1.54
CA LEU A 275 -17.60 11.17 -1.45
C LEU A 275 -17.64 11.84 -0.08
N THR A 276 -16.49 11.84 0.58
CA THR A 276 -16.29 12.41 1.93
C THR A 276 -15.38 13.63 1.90
N THR A 277 -14.47 13.70 0.92
CA THR A 277 -13.52 14.80 0.73
C THR A 277 -13.55 15.28 -0.71
N LEU A 278 -13.70 16.58 -0.93
CA LEU A 278 -13.56 17.23 -2.22
C LEU A 278 -12.62 18.42 -2.04
N ASP A 279 -11.55 18.55 -2.84
CA ASP A 279 -10.67 19.73 -2.80
C ASP A 279 -10.93 20.58 -4.06
N LEU A 280 -11.43 21.81 -3.86
CA LEU A 280 -11.69 22.79 -4.92
C LEU A 280 -10.77 24.01 -4.84
N ASN A 281 -9.65 23.94 -4.09
CA ASN A 281 -8.74 25.08 -3.97
C ASN A 281 -8.23 25.59 -5.32
N THR A 282 -7.91 26.88 -5.39
CA THR A 282 -7.28 27.50 -6.59
C THR A 282 -8.14 27.33 -7.86
N ASN A 283 -9.47 27.35 -7.76
CA ASN A 283 -10.38 27.37 -8.92
C ASN A 283 -10.98 28.77 -9.17
N LEU A 284 -11.76 28.92 -10.25
CA LEU A 284 -12.36 30.18 -10.70
C LEU A 284 -13.86 30.27 -10.32
N ILE A 285 -14.22 29.72 -9.15
CA ILE A 285 -15.61 29.67 -8.67
C ILE A 285 -15.98 31.04 -8.10
N GLY A 286 -16.97 31.69 -8.69
CA GLY A 286 -17.53 32.96 -8.22
C GLY A 286 -18.71 32.76 -7.27
N ASP A 287 -19.36 33.87 -6.91
CA ASP A 287 -20.44 33.89 -5.92
C ASP A 287 -21.61 32.97 -6.27
N ASN A 288 -21.96 32.87 -7.56
CA ASN A 288 -23.05 32.01 -8.01
C ASN A 288 -22.71 30.53 -7.89
N GLY A 289 -21.48 30.14 -8.26
CA GLY A 289 -21.00 28.78 -8.10
C GLY A 289 -20.91 28.38 -6.63
N ALA A 290 -20.36 29.26 -5.78
CA ALA A 290 -20.27 29.05 -4.35
C ALA A 290 -21.66 28.89 -3.70
N LYS A 291 -22.63 29.74 -4.06
CA LYS A 291 -24.01 29.63 -3.60
C LYS A 291 -24.65 28.30 -4.00
N THR A 292 -24.41 27.84 -5.23
CA THR A 292 -24.96 26.58 -5.73
C THR A 292 -24.37 25.37 -5.00
N LEU A 293 -23.06 25.38 -4.76
CA LEU A 293 -22.41 24.36 -3.92
C LEU A 293 -22.99 24.36 -2.50
N ALA A 294 -23.13 25.53 -1.87
CA ALA A 294 -23.69 25.64 -0.53
C ALA A 294 -25.11 25.06 -0.41
N GLU A 295 -25.97 25.27 -1.41
CA GLU A 295 -27.31 24.66 -1.43
C GLU A 295 -27.25 23.14 -1.55
N ALA A 296 -26.38 22.58 -2.40
CA ALA A 296 -26.22 21.13 -2.51
C ALA A 296 -25.74 20.50 -1.19
N LEU A 297 -24.80 21.14 -0.49
CA LEU A 297 -24.23 20.65 0.77
C LEU A 297 -25.26 20.59 1.91
N LYS A 298 -26.36 21.35 1.85
CA LYS A 298 -27.45 21.21 2.84
C LYS A 298 -28.15 19.84 2.76
N THR A 299 -28.09 19.19 1.60
CA THR A 299 -28.74 17.90 1.33
C THR A 299 -27.76 16.73 1.31
N ASN A 300 -26.48 17.00 1.01
CA ASN A 300 -25.44 15.98 1.05
C ASN A 300 -25.01 15.72 2.51
N SER A 301 -25.17 14.48 2.97
CA SER A 301 -24.82 14.07 4.34
C SER A 301 -23.50 13.31 4.45
N THR A 302 -22.77 13.13 3.35
CA THR A 302 -21.57 12.26 3.30
C THR A 302 -20.28 13.06 3.16
N LEU A 303 -20.33 14.23 2.52
CA LEU A 303 -19.20 15.11 2.36
C LEU A 303 -18.91 15.82 3.69
N THR A 304 -17.72 15.57 4.25
CA THR A 304 -17.28 16.13 5.53
C THR A 304 -16.18 17.16 5.37
N THR A 305 -15.59 17.28 4.18
CA THR A 305 -14.46 18.17 3.89
C THR A 305 -14.58 18.69 2.46
N LEU A 306 -14.55 20.02 2.31
CA LEU A 306 -14.60 20.77 1.05
C LEU A 306 -13.49 21.81 0.99
#